data_AF-A0A560C9I1-F1
#
_entry.id   AF-A0A560C9I1-F1
#
_cell.length_a   1.000
_cell.length_b   1.000
_cell.length_c   1.000
_cell.angle_alpha   90.00
_cell.angle_beta   90.00
_cell.angle_gamma   90.00
#
_symmetry.space_group_name_H-M   'P 1'
#
loop_
_entity.id
_entity.type
_entity.pdbx_description
1 polymer ?
#
loop_
_entity_poly.entity_id
_entity_poly.type
_entity_poly.pdbx_seq_one_letter_code
_entity_poly.pdbx_strand_id
1 'polypeptide(L)'
;MAVRVAINGFGRIGRLVLRAIYESGRNDVEVVAINDLADLKANAHLLKYDSVHGRFPGTIETRDGELIVNGHSIKVVQERDPAKLPWKDLGIQIAMECSGIFTKRADAAKHLEAGAEKVL
;
A
#
# COMPACT_ATOMS: atom_id res chain seq x y z
N MET A 1 -0.62 -11.32 -16.45
CA MET A 1 -0.47 -9.94 -15.94
C MET A 1 -0.50 -10.00 -14.42
N ALA A 2 0.31 -9.18 -13.74
CA ALA A 2 0.26 -9.09 -12.29
C ALA A 2 -1.03 -8.40 -11.84
N VAL A 3 -1.58 -8.83 -10.70
CA VAL A 3 -2.73 -8.17 -10.08
C VAL A 3 -2.28 -6.85 -9.46
N ARG A 4 -2.95 -5.76 -9.82
CA ARG A 4 -2.62 -4.41 -9.33
C ARG A 4 -3.27 -4.16 -7.99
N VAL A 5 -2.45 -3.93 -6.98
CA VAL A 5 -2.86 -3.82 -5.58
C VAL A 5 -2.54 -2.44 -5.03
N ALA A 6 -3.45 -1.91 -4.22
CA ALA A 6 -3.17 -0.78 -3.35
C ALA A 6 -3.28 -1.19 -1.87
N ILE A 7 -2.54 -0.52 -1.00
CA ILE A 7 -2.58 -0.76 0.46
C ILE A 7 -3.11 0.50 1.13
N ASN A 8 -4.27 0.41 1.80
CA ASN A 8 -4.82 1.49 2.61
C ASN A 8 -4.44 1.29 4.09
N GLY A 9 -3.72 2.25 4.67
CA GLY A 9 -3.13 2.13 6.00
C GLY A 9 -1.78 1.42 5.98
N PHE A 10 -0.70 2.18 6.11
CA PHE A 10 0.68 1.67 6.08
C PHE A 10 1.27 1.47 7.48
N GLY A 11 0.40 0.99 8.39
CA GLY A 11 0.76 0.52 9.71
C GLY A 11 1.52 -0.81 9.68
N ARG A 12 1.51 -1.53 10.80
CA ARG A 12 2.24 -2.81 10.91
C ARG A 12 1.82 -3.83 9.84
N ILE A 13 0.53 -4.07 9.68
CA ILE A 13 0.03 -5.05 8.70
C ILE A 13 0.27 -4.58 7.27
N GLY A 14 -0.04 -3.32 6.92
CA GLY A 14 0.21 -2.79 5.58
C GLY A 14 1.68 -2.90 5.15
N ARG A 15 2.62 -2.60 6.04
CA ARG A 15 4.05 -2.80 5.77
C ARG A 15 4.41 -4.28 5.59
N LEU A 16 3.86 -5.17 6.41
CA LEU A 16 4.12 -6.60 6.30
C LEU A 16 3.51 -7.24 5.05
N VAL A 17 2.37 -6.73 4.55
CA VAL A 17 1.82 -7.10 3.24
C VAL A 17 2.82 -6.77 2.14
N LEU A 18 3.34 -5.54 2.13
CA LEU A 18 4.37 -5.13 1.17
C LEU A 18 5.63 -6.00 1.30
N ARG A 19 6.14 -6.19 2.54
CA ARG A 19 7.31 -7.04 2.78
C ARG A 19 7.08 -8.46 2.28
N ALA A 20 5.94 -9.07 2.59
CA ALA A 20 5.64 -10.43 2.16
C ALA A 20 5.66 -10.56 0.63
N ILE A 21 5.09 -9.61 -0.11
CA ILE A 21 5.10 -9.63 -1.58
C ILE A 21 6.53 -9.61 -2.13
N TYR A 22 7.38 -8.71 -1.62
CA TYR A 22 8.76 -8.57 -2.08
C TYR A 22 9.67 -9.72 -1.62
N GLU A 23 9.59 -10.12 -0.35
CA GLU A 23 10.45 -11.16 0.23
C GLU A 23 10.13 -12.56 -0.30
N SER A 24 8.87 -12.81 -0.71
CA SER A 24 8.50 -14.05 -1.39
C SER A 24 8.80 -14.07 -2.89
N GLY A 25 9.33 -12.98 -3.45
CA GLY A 25 9.68 -12.88 -4.86
C GLY A 25 8.48 -12.97 -5.81
N ARG A 26 7.30 -12.56 -5.36
CA ARG A 26 6.07 -12.61 -6.18
C ARG A 26 6.17 -11.64 -7.34
N ASN A 27 5.88 -12.15 -8.54
CA ASN A 27 5.82 -11.40 -9.79
C ASN A 27 4.39 -11.32 -10.35
N ASP A 28 3.42 -11.92 -9.64
CA ASP A 28 2.01 -11.95 -10.00
C ASP A 28 1.18 -10.91 -9.23
N VAL A 29 1.84 -10.09 -8.38
CA VAL A 29 1.24 -8.98 -7.64
C VAL A 29 2.11 -7.74 -7.81
N GLU A 30 1.50 -6.64 -8.24
CA GLU A 30 2.13 -5.33 -8.38
C GLU A 30 1.51 -4.37 -7.36
N VAL A 31 2.30 -3.89 -6.39
CA VAL A 31 1.81 -2.84 -5.47
C VAL A 31 2.00 -1.49 -6.14
N VAL A 32 0.90 -0.90 -6.58
CA VAL A 32 0.87 0.33 -7.38
C VAL A 32 0.81 1.56 -6.47
N ALA A 33 0.11 1.46 -5.34
CA ALA A 33 -0.09 2.60 -4.44
C ALA A 33 -0.22 2.20 -2.97
N ILE A 34 0.14 3.14 -2.11
CA ILE A 34 -0.05 3.09 -0.66
C ILE A 34 -0.78 4.37 -0.24
N ASN A 35 -1.82 4.25 0.58
CA ASN A 35 -2.43 5.40 1.26
C ASN A 35 -2.11 5.36 2.75
N ASP A 36 -1.54 6.43 3.28
CA ASP A 36 -1.29 6.59 4.71
C ASP A 36 -1.17 8.07 5.07
N LEU A 37 -1.56 8.43 6.29
CA LEU A 37 -1.53 9.84 6.72
C LEU A 37 -0.18 10.27 7.30
N ALA A 38 0.70 9.32 7.61
CA ALA A 38 2.05 9.63 8.05
C ALA A 38 2.93 10.10 6.88
N ASP A 39 3.98 10.83 7.23
CA ASP A 39 5.00 11.26 6.28
C ASP A 39 5.66 10.07 5.55
N LEU A 40 5.92 10.26 4.27
CA LEU A 40 6.58 9.29 3.40
C LEU A 40 7.94 8.85 3.93
N LYS A 41 8.76 9.77 4.47
CA LYS A 41 10.09 9.41 4.99
C LYS A 41 9.98 8.53 6.24
N ALA A 42 9.03 8.82 7.13
CA ALA A 42 8.72 7.98 8.28
C ALA A 42 8.25 6.58 7.84
N ASN A 43 7.35 6.51 6.86
CA ASN A 43 6.89 5.23 6.30
C ASN A 43 8.01 4.41 5.67
N ALA A 44 8.91 5.05 4.91
CA ALA A 44 10.08 4.41 4.34
C ALA A 44 11.05 3.89 5.42
N HIS A 45 11.27 4.68 6.48
CA HIS A 45 12.11 4.27 7.61
C HIS A 45 11.52 3.05 8.33
N LEU A 46 10.21 3.08 8.62
CA LEU A 46 9.51 1.99 9.32
C LEU A 46 9.35 0.73 8.46
N LEU A 47 9.37 0.85 7.13
CA LEU A 47 9.47 -0.32 6.25
C LEU A 47 10.86 -0.93 6.31
N LYS A 48 11.90 -0.08 6.29
CA LYS A 48 13.31 -0.52 6.29
C LYS A 48 13.70 -1.20 7.59
N TYR A 49 13.21 -0.71 8.73
CA TYR A 49 13.59 -1.17 10.06
C TYR A 49 12.36 -1.62 10.84
N ASP A 50 12.21 -2.94 11.01
CA ASP A 50 11.20 -3.54 11.88
C ASP A 50 11.86 -4.29 13.04
N SER A 51 11.45 -4.03 14.26
CA SER A 51 12.04 -4.66 15.46
C SER A 51 11.76 -6.16 15.58
N VAL A 52 10.66 -6.65 15.00
CA VAL A 52 10.24 -8.06 15.06
C VAL A 52 10.74 -8.82 13.85
N HIS A 53 10.61 -8.23 12.66
CA HIS A 53 10.93 -8.88 11.38
C HIS A 53 12.28 -8.46 10.80
N GLY A 54 13.08 -7.72 11.57
CA GLY A 54 14.40 -7.24 11.18
C GLY A 54 14.36 -6.24 10.03
N ARG A 55 15.52 -6.04 9.42
CA ARG A 55 15.70 -5.09 8.32
C ARG A 55 15.12 -5.64 7.02
N PHE A 56 14.45 -4.79 6.23
CA PHE A 56 14.01 -5.16 4.89
C PHE A 56 15.21 -5.54 4.01
N PRO A 57 15.19 -6.69 3.30
CA PRO A 57 16.35 -7.21 2.57
C PRO A 57 16.64 -6.48 1.24
N GLY A 58 15.83 -5.49 0.87
CA GLY A 58 15.95 -4.74 -0.39
C GLY A 58 16.35 -3.28 -0.24
N THR A 59 16.32 -2.55 -1.36
CA THR A 59 16.52 -1.09 -1.38
C THR A 59 15.20 -0.38 -1.15
N ILE A 60 15.28 0.72 -0.39
CA ILE A 60 14.15 1.60 -0.11
C ILE A 60 14.65 3.02 -0.27
N GLU A 61 14.01 3.74 -1.18
CA GLU A 61 14.27 5.15 -1.50
C GLU A 61 12.94 5.89 -1.57
N THR A 62 12.98 7.21 -1.50
CA THR A 62 11.81 8.07 -1.67
C THR A 62 12.11 9.14 -2.70
N ARG A 63 11.17 9.41 -3.60
CA ARG A 63 11.30 10.43 -4.65
C ARG A 63 9.93 10.96 -5.02
N ASP A 64 9.75 12.28 -5.00
CA ASP A 64 8.56 12.97 -5.54
C ASP A 64 7.19 12.40 -5.11
N GLY A 65 7.04 12.05 -3.83
CA GLY A 65 5.79 11.47 -3.31
C GLY A 65 5.63 9.97 -3.59
N GLU A 66 6.69 9.31 -4.05
CA GLU A 66 6.73 7.88 -4.32
C GLU A 66 7.71 7.18 -3.37
N LEU A 67 7.35 5.95 -2.99
CA LEU A 67 8.22 4.99 -2.34
C LEU A 67 8.82 4.08 -3.41
N ILE A 68 10.14 4.06 -3.52
CA ILE A 68 10.84 3.21 -4.49
C ILE A 68 11.38 1.99 -3.74
N VAL A 69 10.90 0.80 -4.09
CA VAL A 69 11.31 -0.47 -3.47
C VAL A 69 11.93 -1.36 -4.53
N ASN A 70 13.20 -1.71 -4.38
CA ASN A 70 13.96 -2.47 -5.39
C ASN A 70 13.86 -1.89 -6.81
N GLY A 71 13.80 -0.55 -6.92
CA GLY A 71 13.65 0.16 -8.19
C GLY A 71 12.21 0.27 -8.72
N HIS A 72 11.24 -0.41 -8.11
CA HIS A 72 9.82 -0.26 -8.46
C HIS A 72 9.21 0.94 -7.74
N SER A 73 8.54 1.80 -8.49
CA SER A 73 7.89 2.98 -7.91
C SER A 73 6.49 2.68 -7.42
N ILE A 74 6.17 3.12 -6.20
CA ILE A 74 4.89 2.96 -5.55
C ILE A 74 4.39 4.35 -5.17
N LYS A 75 3.24 4.75 -5.72
CA LYS A 75 2.66 6.07 -5.42
C LYS A 75 2.20 6.13 -3.98
N VAL A 76 2.55 7.18 -3.25
CA VAL A 76 2.03 7.41 -1.90
C VAL A 76 0.98 8.51 -1.92
N VAL A 77 -0.17 8.18 -1.35
CA VAL A 77 -1.34 9.06 -1.23
C VAL A 77 -1.58 9.34 0.25
N GLN A 78 -2.09 10.53 0.56
CA GLN A 78 -2.44 10.94 1.92
C GLN A 78 -3.88 11.45 1.97
N GLU A 79 -4.84 10.54 1.82
CA GLU A 79 -6.28 10.84 1.81
C GLU A 79 -6.99 10.11 2.95
N ARG A 80 -7.84 10.83 3.68
CA ARG A 80 -8.55 10.31 4.86
C ARG A 80 -9.84 9.57 4.47
N ASP A 81 -10.47 9.97 3.38
CA ASP A 81 -11.73 9.41 2.90
C ASP A 81 -11.46 8.41 1.77
N PRO A 82 -11.67 7.10 1.98
CA PRO A 82 -11.36 6.08 0.99
C PRO A 82 -12.07 6.26 -0.36
N ALA A 83 -13.22 6.93 -0.37
CA ALA A 83 -14.00 7.21 -1.59
C ALA A 83 -13.33 8.23 -2.52
N LYS A 84 -12.36 9.00 -2.01
CA LYS A 84 -11.61 10.01 -2.77
C LYS A 84 -10.26 9.51 -3.28
N LEU A 85 -9.91 8.26 -2.98
CA LEU A 85 -8.66 7.67 -3.45
C LEU A 85 -8.70 7.49 -4.98
N PRO A 86 -7.56 7.69 -5.67
CA PRO A 86 -7.51 7.63 -7.13
C PRO A 86 -7.42 6.19 -7.67
N TRP A 87 -8.19 5.25 -7.10
CA TRP A 87 -8.09 3.82 -7.44
C TRP A 87 -8.45 3.53 -8.89
N LYS A 88 -9.50 4.17 -9.39
CA LYS A 88 -9.89 4.07 -10.80
C LYS A 88 -8.77 4.50 -11.74
N ASP A 89 -8.18 5.66 -11.50
CA ASP A 89 -7.14 6.24 -12.36
C ASP A 89 -5.85 5.43 -12.33
N LEU A 90 -5.57 4.78 -11.20
CA LEU A 90 -4.40 3.91 -11.03
C LEU A 90 -4.65 2.46 -11.48
N GLY A 91 -5.87 2.13 -11.89
CA GLY A 91 -6.26 0.77 -12.30
C GLY A 91 -6.07 -0.26 -11.17
N ILE A 92 -6.48 0.09 -9.95
CA ILE A 92 -6.38 -0.80 -8.79
C ILE A 92 -7.44 -1.89 -8.87
N GLN A 93 -7.02 -3.15 -8.79
CA GLN A 93 -7.93 -4.29 -8.77
C GLN A 93 -8.29 -4.68 -7.34
N ILE A 94 -7.30 -4.69 -6.44
CA ILE A 94 -7.52 -5.04 -5.03
C ILE A 94 -7.02 -3.90 -4.14
N ALA A 95 -7.91 -3.35 -3.33
CA ALA A 95 -7.55 -2.49 -2.21
C ALA A 95 -7.42 -3.35 -0.94
N MET A 96 -6.23 -3.39 -0.35
CA MET A 96 -5.96 -4.03 0.94
C MET A 96 -6.27 -3.02 2.06
N GLU A 97 -7.37 -3.20 2.77
CA GLU A 97 -7.81 -2.33 3.87
C GLU A 97 -7.11 -2.74 5.18
N CYS A 98 -5.97 -2.11 5.43
CA CYS A 98 -5.07 -2.39 6.55
C CYS A 98 -5.08 -1.28 7.63
N SER A 99 -5.97 -0.28 7.55
CA SER A 99 -6.02 0.84 8.49
C SER A 99 -6.63 0.47 9.84
N GLY A 100 -7.48 -0.56 9.87
CA GLY A 100 -8.28 -0.93 11.05
C GLY A 100 -9.43 0.04 11.34
N ILE A 101 -9.68 1.02 10.47
CA ILE A 101 -10.75 2.02 10.63
C ILE A 101 -12.00 1.57 9.86
N PHE A 102 -11.85 1.18 8.60
CA PHE A 102 -12.96 0.84 7.71
C PHE A 102 -13.28 -0.67 7.73
N THR A 103 -13.60 -1.19 8.93
CA THR A 103 -13.72 -2.65 9.17
C THR A 103 -15.11 -3.22 8.85
N LYS A 104 -16.12 -2.36 8.65
CA LYS A 104 -17.47 -2.78 8.25
C LYS A 104 -17.59 -2.73 6.74
N ARG A 105 -18.43 -3.62 6.18
CA ARG A 105 -18.69 -3.68 4.73
C ARG A 105 -19.04 -2.32 4.12
N ALA A 106 -19.93 -1.56 4.76
CA ALA A 106 -20.35 -0.25 4.24
C ALA A 106 -19.21 0.78 4.21
N ASP A 107 -18.32 0.72 5.20
CA ASP A 107 -17.17 1.62 5.30
C ASP A 107 -16.08 1.24 4.29
N ALA A 108 -15.79 -0.06 4.14
CA ALA A 108 -14.84 -0.59 3.16
C ALA A 108 -15.32 -0.42 1.70
N ALA A 109 -16.64 -0.41 1.47
CA ALA A 109 -17.23 -0.24 0.13
C ALA A 109 -16.84 1.08 -0.53
N LYS A 110 -16.40 2.08 0.23
CA LYS A 110 -15.84 3.33 -0.28
C LYS A 110 -14.65 3.12 -1.22
N HIS A 111 -13.85 2.08 -1.04
CA HIS A 111 -12.80 1.73 -2.00
C HIS A 111 -13.35 1.27 -3.36
N LEU A 112 -14.52 0.62 -3.37
CA LEU A 112 -15.21 0.25 -4.61
C LEU A 112 -15.76 1.51 -5.30
N GLU A 113 -16.29 2.47 -4.52
CA GLU A 113 -16.72 3.77 -5.03
C GLU A 113 -15.56 4.56 -5.67
N ALA A 114 -14.37 4.48 -5.07
CA ALA A 114 -13.12 5.03 -5.62
C ALA A 114 -12.61 4.29 -6.87
N GLY A 115 -13.18 3.12 -7.19
CA GLY A 115 -12.92 2.37 -8.42
C GLY A 115 -12.02 1.15 -8.28
N ALA A 116 -11.76 0.65 -7.07
CA ALA A 116 -11.16 -0.67 -6.92
C ALA A 116 -12.18 -1.78 -7.27
N GLU A 117 -11.73 -2.89 -7.86
CA GLU A 117 -12.62 -4.00 -8.22
C GLU A 117 -13.01 -4.86 -6.99
N LYS A 118 -12.12 -4.95 -6.01
CA LYS A 118 -12.29 -5.74 -4.79
C LYS A 118 -11.59 -5.09 -3.60
N VAL A 119 -12.10 -5.38 -2.41
CA VAL A 119 -11.49 -4.99 -1.13
C VAL A 119 -11.21 -6.24 -0.31
N LEU A 120 -10.04 -6.28 0.34
CA LEU A 120 -9.62 -7.33 1.27
C LEU A 120 -9.17 -6.73 2.60
#